data_AF-A0A3C1H9X2-F1
#
_entry.id   AF-A0A3C1H9X2-F1
#
_cell.length_a   1.000
_cell.length_b   1.000
_cell.length_c   1.000
_cell.angle_alpha   90.00
_cell.angle_beta   90.00
_cell.angle_gamma   90.00
#
_symmetry.space_group_name_H-M   'P 1'
#
loop_
_entity.id
_entity.type
_entity.pdbx_description
1 polymer ?
#
loop_
_entity_poly.entity_id
_entity_poly.type
_entity_poly.pdbx_seq_one_letter_code
_entity_poly.pdbx_strand_id
1 'polypeptide(L)'
;KGVTTALRIRPGDRVFEVTTVAPATTGDAYDEPSTVNPGAGNQEVLLPGMGTPVGGSGGGAGGSFSVTLDPAIQIEGLGINGEDWTDDAVAEVRFYPNGTCDELTLVLLSERQERRNIWLEVVTGLAFMETDIKEFHAR
;
A
#
# COMPACT_ATOMS: atom_id res chain seq x y z
N LYS A 1 8.76 0.41 18.93
CA LYS A 1 8.74 1.21 17.68
C LYS A 1 7.70 0.58 16.77
N GLY A 2 6.75 1.35 16.25
CA GLY A 2 5.83 0.82 15.22
C GLY A 2 6.55 0.65 13.88
N VAL A 3 5.95 -0.11 12.97
CA VAL A 3 6.41 -0.32 11.59
C VAL A 3 5.46 0.36 10.63
N THR A 4 5.97 0.94 9.55
CA THR A 4 5.12 1.41 8.45
C THR A 4 4.51 0.21 7.76
N THR A 5 3.22 0.28 7.45
CA THR A 5 2.53 -0.73 6.65
C THR A 5 2.03 -0.09 5.36
N ALA A 6 1.98 -0.86 4.28
CA ALA A 6 1.44 -0.43 3.00
C ALA A 6 0.24 -1.29 2.63
N LEU A 7 -0.83 -0.64 2.19
CA LEU A 7 -1.93 -1.24 1.44
C LEU A 7 -1.62 -1.09 -0.05
N ARG A 8 -1.34 -2.21 -0.70
CA ARG A 8 -1.17 -2.30 -2.15
C ARG A 8 -2.47 -2.71 -2.79
N ILE A 9 -2.88 -1.96 -3.80
CA ILE A 9 -4.13 -2.17 -4.52
C ILE A 9 -3.75 -2.43 -5.97
N ARG A 10 -4.27 -3.53 -6.55
CA ARG A 10 -4.20 -3.81 -7.98
C ARG A 10 -5.61 -3.65 -8.54
N PRO A 11 -5.97 -2.47 -9.08
CA PRO A 11 -7.32 -2.16 -9.51
C PRO A 11 -7.88 -3.18 -10.50
N GLY A 12 -7.13 -3.47 -11.57
CA GLY A 12 -7.54 -4.42 -12.62
C GLY A 12 -7.73 -5.86 -12.12
N ASP A 13 -6.95 -6.27 -11.11
CA ASP A 13 -7.03 -7.61 -10.53
C ASP A 13 -8.03 -7.70 -9.35
N ARG A 14 -8.47 -6.55 -8.81
CA ARG A 14 -9.26 -6.39 -7.58
C ARG A 14 -8.58 -6.98 -6.34
N VAL A 15 -7.26 -6.88 -6.28
CA VAL A 15 -6.44 -7.43 -5.19
C VAL A 15 -6.02 -6.31 -4.23
N PHE A 16 -6.17 -6.57 -2.93
CA PHE A 16 -5.72 -5.72 -1.84
C PHE A 16 -4.75 -6.51 -0.98
N GLU A 17 -3.56 -5.97 -0.76
CA GLU A 17 -2.49 -6.61 0.00
C GLU A 17 -1.93 -5.67 1.06
N VAL A 18 -1.87 -6.11 2.31
CA VAL A 18 -1.22 -5.40 3.40
C VAL A 18 0.16 -6.01 3.61
N THR A 19 1.18 -5.16 3.52
CA THR A 19 2.58 -5.54 3.73
C THR A 19 3.23 -4.63 4.75
N THR A 20 4.24 -5.13 5.46
CA THR A 20 5.13 -4.28 6.25
C THR A 20 6.16 -3.64 5.33
N VAL A 21 6.34 -2.33 5.45
CA VAL A 21 7.37 -1.58 4.73
C VAL A 21 8.58 -1.47 5.64
N ALA A 22 9.73 -1.93 5.16
CA ALA A 22 10.98 -1.71 5.89
C ALA A 22 11.20 -0.20 6.07
N PRO A 23 11.66 0.27 7.25
CA PRO A 23 12.00 1.68 7.40
C PRO A 23 13.05 2.05 6.37
N ALA A 24 12.82 3.12 5.60
CA ALA A 24 13.80 3.65 4.69
C ALA A 24 15.11 3.90 5.45
N THR A 25 16.18 3.21 5.07
CA THR A 25 17.52 3.52 5.54
C THR A 25 17.84 4.92 5.06
N THR A 26 18.22 5.81 5.99
CA THR A 26 18.63 7.18 5.67
C THR A 26 19.83 7.11 4.71
N GLY A 27 19.58 7.20 3.41
CA GLY A 27 20.59 6.96 2.37
C GLY A 27 20.02 6.89 0.95
N ASP A 28 18.76 6.51 0.77
CA ASP A 28 18.17 6.38 -0.56
C ASP A 28 17.41 7.65 -0.92
N ALA A 29 18.15 8.57 -1.56
CA ALA A 29 17.59 9.69 -2.30
C ALA A 29 16.56 9.18 -3.32
N TYR A 30 15.58 10.02 -3.67
CA TYR A 30 14.61 9.82 -4.76
C TYR A 30 15.24 9.02 -5.91
N ASP A 31 14.82 7.76 -6.06
CA ASP A 31 15.31 6.86 -7.10
C ASP A 31 14.68 7.31 -8.42
N GLU A 32 15.40 8.19 -9.13
CA GLU A 32 15.12 8.49 -10.54
C GLU A 32 15.16 7.17 -11.34
N PRO A 33 14.26 6.96 -12.32
CA PRO A 33 14.20 5.70 -13.06
C PRO A 33 15.49 5.47 -13.85
N SER A 34 16.39 4.69 -13.27
CA SER A 34 17.68 4.37 -13.85
C SER A 34 17.50 3.43 -15.04
N THR A 35 17.86 3.93 -16.22
CA THR A 35 17.91 3.17 -17.48
C THR A 35 18.76 1.91 -17.32
N VAL A 36 18.18 0.77 -17.68
CA VAL A 36 18.82 -0.55 -17.72
C VAL A 36 20.12 -0.51 -18.54
N ASN A 37 21.23 -0.95 -17.94
CA ASN A 37 22.44 -1.31 -18.69
C ASN A 37 22.74 -2.81 -18.44
N PRO A 38 22.68 -3.69 -19.45
CA PRO A 38 22.94 -5.11 -19.30
C PRO A 38 24.45 -5.38 -19.46
N GLY A 39 25.13 -5.74 -18.37
CA GLY A 39 26.55 -6.11 -18.40
C GLY A 39 26.95 -6.95 -17.20
N ALA A 40 27.24 -8.22 -17.45
CA ALA A 40 27.64 -9.24 -16.48
C ALA A 40 28.95 -8.95 -15.73
N GLY A 41 29.11 -9.48 -14.51
CA GLY A 41 30.40 -9.50 -13.82
C GLY A 41 30.37 -9.75 -12.31
N ASN A 42 29.99 -10.96 -11.91
CA ASN A 42 30.25 -11.61 -10.60
C ASN A 42 31.67 -11.41 -10.05
N GLN A 43 31.85 -10.95 -8.79
CA GLN A 43 32.85 -11.44 -7.80
C GLN A 43 32.44 -11.14 -6.35
N GLU A 44 32.48 -12.17 -5.50
CA GLU A 44 32.35 -12.19 -4.03
C GLU A 44 33.39 -11.33 -3.31
N VAL A 45 33.00 -10.73 -2.18
CA VAL A 45 33.93 -10.38 -1.10
C VAL A 45 33.38 -10.89 0.23
N LEU A 46 34.04 -11.93 0.76
CA LEU A 46 33.85 -12.55 2.07
C LEU A 46 34.69 -11.81 3.12
N LEU A 47 34.11 -11.45 4.26
CA LEU A 47 34.85 -11.21 5.50
C LEU A 47 34.16 -11.87 6.72
N PRO A 48 34.92 -12.36 7.72
CA PRO A 48 34.43 -13.33 8.70
C PRO A 48 34.11 -12.75 10.09
N GLY A 49 33.09 -13.34 10.74
CA GLY A 49 33.05 -13.60 12.19
C GLY A 49 32.59 -12.48 13.14
N MET A 50 31.33 -12.56 13.60
CA MET A 50 30.95 -12.67 15.03
C MET A 50 29.42 -12.61 15.20
N GLY A 51 28.83 -13.65 15.80
CA GLY A 51 27.53 -13.58 16.51
C GLY A 51 26.29 -14.14 15.80
N THR A 52 26.00 -15.42 16.02
CA THR A 52 24.66 -16.01 15.84
C THR A 52 23.67 -15.48 16.91
N PRO A 53 22.35 -15.55 16.67
CA PRO A 53 21.40 -14.49 16.98
C PRO A 53 20.89 -14.56 18.44
N VAL A 54 20.91 -13.43 19.15
CA VAL A 54 20.17 -13.27 20.41
C VAL A 54 18.83 -12.63 20.11
N GLY A 55 17.78 -13.33 20.55
CA GLY A 55 16.40 -13.06 20.25
C GLY A 55 15.90 -11.69 20.70
N GLY A 56 15.05 -11.14 19.85
CA GLY A 56 14.06 -10.14 20.18
C GLY A 56 12.75 -10.54 19.55
N SER A 57 12.09 -11.57 20.12
CA SER A 57 10.66 -11.82 19.89
C SER A 57 9.86 -10.69 20.54
N GLY A 58 9.88 -9.52 19.91
CA GLY A 58 8.95 -8.43 20.17
C GLY A 58 7.80 -8.55 19.18
N GLY A 59 6.79 -9.34 19.55
CA GLY A 59 5.61 -9.59 18.73
C GLY A 59 4.82 -8.31 18.45
N GLY A 60 5.02 -7.73 17.27
CA GLY A 60 3.94 -7.13 16.50
C GLY A 60 3.66 -8.10 15.37
N ALA A 61 2.53 -8.80 15.41
CA ALA A 61 2.11 -9.70 14.34
C ALA A 61 1.82 -8.86 13.08
N GLY A 62 2.86 -8.57 12.30
CA GLY A 62 2.75 -8.08 10.93
C GLY A 62 2.33 -9.24 10.04
N GLY A 63 1.08 -9.68 10.20
CA GLY A 63 0.49 -10.65 9.28
C GLY A 63 0.34 -10.00 7.91
N SER A 64 0.88 -10.65 6.88
CA SER A 64 0.53 -10.31 5.50
C SER A 64 -0.94 -10.66 5.30
N PHE A 65 -1.77 -9.66 5.03
CA PHE A 65 -3.17 -9.86 4.66
C PHE A 65 -3.29 -9.66 3.16
N SER A 66 -4.02 -10.55 2.48
CA SER A 66 -4.34 -10.40 1.07
C SER A 66 -5.78 -10.82 0.84
N VAL A 67 -6.51 -10.06 0.01
CA VAL A 67 -7.87 -10.36 -0.39
C VAL A 67 -8.09 -9.98 -1.85
N THR A 68 -8.86 -10.81 -2.56
CA THR A 68 -9.38 -10.50 -3.89
C THR A 68 -10.87 -10.25 -3.76
N LEU A 69 -11.36 -9.14 -4.30
CA LEU A 69 -12.81 -8.87 -4.30
C LEU A 69 -13.52 -9.83 -5.26
N ASP A 70 -14.81 -10.05 -4.99
CA ASP A 70 -15.68 -10.82 -5.89
C ASP A 70 -15.64 -10.22 -7.31
N PRO A 71 -15.63 -11.03 -8.38
CA PRO A 71 -15.64 -10.53 -9.75
C PRO A 71 -16.79 -9.58 -10.08
N ALA A 72 -17.92 -9.67 -9.35
CA ALA A 72 -19.06 -8.78 -9.46
C ALA A 72 -18.84 -7.39 -8.86
N ILE A 73 -17.69 -7.13 -8.23
CA ILE A 73 -17.29 -5.84 -7.68
C ILE A 73 -16.14 -5.26 -8.52
N GLN A 74 -16.35 -4.05 -9.02
CA GLN A 74 -15.37 -3.26 -9.75
C GLN A 74 -14.83 -2.13 -8.87
N ILE A 75 -13.59 -1.76 -9.09
CA ILE A 75 -13.01 -0.51 -8.59
C ILE A 75 -13.31 0.53 -9.66
N GLU A 76 -14.31 1.38 -9.41
CA GLU A 76 -14.75 2.43 -10.33
C GLU A 76 -13.88 3.69 -10.24
N GLY A 77 -13.33 3.95 -9.05
CA GLY A 77 -12.43 5.05 -8.83
C GLY A 77 -11.45 4.72 -7.71
N LEU A 78 -10.18 5.02 -7.91
CA LEU A 78 -9.15 4.91 -6.91
C LEU A 78 -8.26 6.13 -7.01
N GLY A 79 -8.09 6.84 -5.91
CA GLY A 79 -7.13 7.91 -5.88
C GLY A 79 -6.39 8.00 -4.57
N ILE A 80 -5.15 8.47 -4.69
CA ILE A 80 -4.18 8.54 -3.61
C ILE A 80 -3.49 9.89 -3.69
N ASN A 81 -3.45 10.65 -2.59
CA ASN A 81 -2.83 11.98 -2.52
C ASN A 81 -3.21 12.92 -3.68
N GLY A 82 -4.51 12.99 -4.00
CA GLY A 82 -5.04 13.82 -5.10
C GLY A 82 -4.83 13.28 -6.52
N GLU A 83 -4.04 12.22 -6.72
CA GLU A 83 -3.83 11.59 -8.03
C GLU A 83 -4.84 10.46 -8.26
N ASP A 84 -5.15 10.18 -9.53
CA ASP A 84 -5.99 9.07 -9.96
C ASP A 84 -5.10 7.87 -10.33
N TRP A 85 -5.40 6.72 -9.74
CA TRP A 85 -4.68 5.46 -9.88
C TRP A 85 -5.60 4.33 -10.38
N THR A 86 -6.78 4.68 -10.89
CA THR A 86 -7.83 3.70 -11.25
C THR A 86 -7.38 2.71 -12.32
N ASP A 87 -6.61 3.18 -13.31
CA ASP A 87 -6.14 2.37 -14.45
C ASP A 87 -4.70 1.87 -14.29
N ASP A 88 -4.06 2.18 -13.16
CA ASP A 88 -2.68 1.79 -12.89
C ASP A 88 -2.57 0.31 -12.48
N ALA A 89 -1.39 -0.26 -12.73
CA ALA A 89 -1.14 -1.67 -12.40
C ALA A 89 -1.11 -1.92 -10.87
N VAL A 90 -0.57 -0.95 -10.11
CA VAL A 90 -0.43 -1.02 -8.66
C VAL A 90 -0.49 0.39 -8.08
N ALA A 91 -1.30 0.57 -7.05
CA ALA A 91 -1.36 1.76 -6.21
C ALA A 91 -0.95 1.40 -4.78
N GLU A 92 -0.32 2.33 -4.04
CA GLU A 92 0.19 2.09 -2.67
C GLU A 92 -0.25 3.19 -1.72
N VAL A 93 -0.91 2.81 -0.61
CA VAL A 93 -1.27 3.70 0.50
C VAL A 93 -0.45 3.31 1.74
N ARG A 94 0.27 4.25 2.33
CA ARG A 94 1.11 4.00 3.51
C ARG A 94 0.41 4.42 4.79
N PHE A 95 0.62 3.62 5.84
CA PHE A 95 0.18 3.89 7.21
C PHE A 95 1.42 3.97 8.09
N TYR A 96 1.59 5.11 8.74
CA TYR A 96 2.79 5.43 9.50
C TYR A 96 2.61 5.10 10.98
N PRO A 97 3.68 4.74 11.71
CA PRO A 97 3.63 4.44 13.15
C PRO A 97 3.08 5.55 14.05
N ASN A 98 3.01 6.78 13.55
CA ASN A 98 2.47 7.95 14.27
C ASN A 98 0.94 8.08 14.15
N GLY A 99 0.26 7.16 13.45
CA GLY A 99 -1.19 7.17 13.25
C GLY A 99 -1.66 7.90 11.99
N THR A 100 -0.76 8.54 11.25
CA THR A 100 -1.10 9.17 9.95
C THR A 100 -1.07 8.17 8.81
N CYS A 101 -1.69 8.51 7.69
CA CYS A 101 -1.64 7.73 6.46
C CYS A 101 -1.57 8.63 5.22
N ASP A 102 -1.30 8.05 4.06
CA ASP A 102 -1.53 8.73 2.79
C ASP A 102 -3.04 8.92 2.56
N GLU A 103 -3.43 9.95 1.81
CA GLU A 103 -4.84 10.17 1.46
C GLU A 103 -5.33 9.05 0.53
N LEU A 104 -6.53 8.52 0.77
CA LEU A 104 -7.17 7.52 -0.07
C LEU A 104 -8.64 7.89 -0.32
N THR A 105 -9.06 7.76 -1.57
CA THR A 105 -10.46 7.70 -1.99
C THR A 105 -10.66 6.46 -2.86
N LEU A 106 -11.68 5.65 -2.59
CA LEU A 106 -11.96 4.40 -3.29
C LEU A 106 -13.48 4.31 -3.54
N VAL A 107 -13.87 4.15 -4.79
CA VAL A 107 -15.25 3.90 -5.19
C VAL A 107 -15.37 2.46 -5.70
N LEU A 108 -16.17 1.66 -5.00
CA LEU A 108 -16.52 0.31 -5.40
C LEU A 108 -17.89 0.31 -6.07
N LEU A 109 -18.02 -0.42 -7.18
CA LEU A 109 -19.27 -0.58 -7.93
C LEU A 109 -19.63 -2.06 -8.05
N SER A 110 -20.85 -2.41 -7.68
CA SER A 110 -21.36 -3.77 -7.89
C SER A 110 -22.07 -3.93 -9.24
N GLU A 111 -22.26 -5.18 -9.69
CA GLU A 111 -23.12 -5.50 -10.85
C GLU A 111 -24.55 -4.96 -10.73
N ARG A 112 -25.03 -4.74 -9.50
CA ARG A 112 -26.36 -4.17 -9.21
C ARG A 112 -26.40 -2.64 -9.28
N GLN A 113 -25.31 -2.01 -9.74
CA GLN A 113 -25.14 -0.55 -9.80
C GLN A 113 -25.16 0.12 -8.41
N GLU A 114 -24.80 -0.64 -7.37
CA GLU A 114 -24.63 -0.09 -6.02
C GLU A 114 -23.21 0.41 -5.87
N ARG A 115 -23.05 1.69 -5.52
CA ARG A 115 -21.74 2.28 -5.25
C ARG A 115 -21.45 2.34 -3.76
N ARG A 116 -20.17 2.21 -3.40
CA ARG A 116 -19.66 2.49 -2.05
C ARG A 116 -18.44 3.38 -2.17
N ASN A 117 -18.50 4.55 -1.55
CA ASN A 117 -17.36 5.45 -1.45
C ASN A 117 -16.65 5.17 -0.12
N ILE A 118 -15.33 4.97 -0.15
CA ILE A 118 -14.49 4.70 1.01
C ILE A 118 -13.36 5.73 0.99
N TRP A 119 -13.08 6.36 2.14
CA TRP A 119 -11.94 7.28 2.25
C TRP A 119 -11.26 7.18 3.61
N LEU A 120 -10.02 7.67 3.66
CA LEU A 120 -9.23 7.73 4.89
C LEU A 120 -9.10 9.17 5.38
N GLU A 121 -9.23 9.34 6.69
CA GLU A 121 -8.77 10.57 7.34
C GLU A 121 -7.25 10.51 7.55
N VAL A 122 -6.51 11.35 6.81
CA VAL A 122 -5.03 11.39 6.75
C VAL A 122 -4.37 11.46 8.13
N VAL A 123 -4.97 12.17 9.09
CA VAL A 123 -4.38 12.43 10.41
C VAL A 123 -4.52 11.25 11.36
N THR A 124 -5.57 10.44 11.20
CA THR A 124 -5.93 9.37 12.15
C THR A 124 -5.83 7.97 11.54
N GLY A 125 -5.78 7.86 10.21
CA GLY A 125 -5.85 6.59 9.49
C GLY A 125 -7.22 5.92 9.56
N LEU A 126 -8.26 6.61 10.07
CA LEU A 126 -9.59 6.05 10.17
C LEU A 126 -10.26 5.96 8.80
N ALA A 127 -10.89 4.83 8.54
CA ALA A 127 -11.67 4.59 7.34
C ALA A 127 -13.13 4.96 7.54
N PHE A 128 -13.69 5.63 6.55
CA PHE A 128 -15.09 5.98 6.45
C PHE A 128 -15.68 5.35 5.18
N MET A 129 -16.97 5.06 5.22
CA MET A 129 -17.69 4.48 4.08
C MET A 129 -19.06 5.13 3.95
N GLU A 130 -19.39 5.53 2.72
CA GLU A 130 -20.69 6.05 2.34
C GLU A 130 -21.34 5.18 1.26
N THR A 131 -22.66 5.05 1.35
CA THR A 131 -23.50 4.24 0.46
C THR A 131 -24.58 5.07 -0.25
N ASP A 132 -24.95 6.24 0.27
CA ASP A 132 -25.82 7.18 -0.43
C ASP A 132 -24.99 8.00 -1.42
N ILE A 133 -25.26 7.82 -2.72
CA ILE A 133 -24.60 8.52 -3.81
C ILE A 133 -24.64 10.05 -3.63
N LYS A 134 -25.66 10.60 -2.96
CA LYS A 134 -25.78 12.05 -2.74
C LYS A 134 -24.79 12.59 -1.72
N GLU A 135 -24.36 11.74 -0.80
CA GLU A 135 -23.38 12.07 0.24
C GLU A 135 -21.96 11.67 -0.19
N PHE A 136 -21.79 11.26 -1.45
CA PHE A 136 -20.46 10.96 -1.96
C PHE A 136 -19.64 12.24 -2.00
N HIS A 137 -18.58 12.24 -1.21
CA HIS A 137 -17.49 13.16 -1.36
C HIS A 137 -16.79 12.86 -2.69
N ALA A 138 -17.25 13.52 -3.75
CA ALA A 138 -16.52 13.64 -5.00
C ALA A 138 -15.36 14.62 -4.78
N ARG A 139 -14.22 14.29 -5.36
CA ARG A 139 -13.06 15.17 -5.41
C ARG A 139 -13.39 16.48 -6.13
#